data_AF-A0AAD9PJ66-F1
#
_entry.id   AF-A0AAD9PJ66-F1
#
_cell.length_a   1.000
_cell.length_b   1.000
_cell.length_c   1.000
_cell.angle_alpha   90.00
_cell.angle_beta   90.00
_cell.angle_gamma   90.00
#
_symmetry.space_group_name_H-M   'P 1'
#
loop_
_entity.id
_entity.type
_entity.pdbx_description
1 polymer ?
#
loop_
_entity_poly.entity_id
_entity_poly.type
_entity_poly.pdbx_seq_one_letter_code
_entity_poly.pdbx_strand_id
1 'polypeptide(L)'
;MIKGVVSNADKSQKNDATTESTNTSLDNSEKNINAESVVLEPYSRSHIFNNVEIAEVTGKGRCLFARNGFEPGDIIIVEAPLFSIVPSSNQSIWDVLTGIHELTPLSLPPLWHQAAILSIIDGTEEKHEILKKKWVIDKNPEVSEDVFRVLQAICNCDESGRYIYKDTIEIDQKLYQYFLQVWQLNAFGHSTDADGLVIYDAISNMAHSCDASCSWHHYGDDCFILRARRKLYPGDEITISYLGESDLFAPTFRRRDLLNNWCFTCSCERCGIPKDDARGFLCKCCHAGCVIMVQDDLLFNVVAHPCTLCGYKYNPTDVNEYLELEQAYIQRIDTIDSNDLYDILQVYDHARNVFKQHWALYQLETLLFEIYKQQGNNEQALYYLTLRIQYADLVMKRPMFAVAFMYEQLGDLLVSHANIDVDSSEIKNCRADIGMLNNILSAYFKSAALLCLLCGCNHAYYYVVVTKRNKIEEIAQGLLGQAACATQEPS
;
A
#
# COMPACT_ATOMS: atom_id res chain seq x y z
N MET A 1 24.33 3.86 18.36
CA MET A 1 24.26 2.45 17.91
C MET A 1 22.90 2.21 17.27
N ILE A 2 22.74 2.72 16.04
CA ILE A 2 21.67 2.32 15.14
C ILE A 2 22.06 0.91 14.73
N LYS A 3 21.38 -0.11 15.28
CA LYS A 3 21.60 -1.46 14.76
C LYS A 3 21.17 -1.41 13.30
N GLY A 4 22.12 -1.62 12.40
CA GLY A 4 21.88 -1.99 11.00
C GLY A 4 21.03 -3.24 11.01
N VAL A 5 19.72 -3.03 11.10
CA VAL A 5 18.69 -4.01 10.82
C VAL A 5 18.21 -3.55 9.46
N VAL A 6 18.75 -4.21 8.43
CA VAL A 6 18.01 -4.46 7.18
C VAL A 6 16.54 -4.49 7.54
N SER A 7 15.76 -3.61 6.92
CA SER A 7 14.34 -3.46 7.20
C SER A 7 13.77 -4.82 7.59
N ASN A 8 13.15 -4.97 8.76
CA ASN A 8 12.41 -6.21 9.03
C ASN A 8 11.12 -6.28 8.17
N ALA A 9 10.98 -5.41 7.15
CA ALA A 9 10.21 -5.73 5.97
C ALA A 9 10.84 -6.88 5.14
N ASP A 10 12.17 -7.11 5.24
CA ASP A 10 12.90 -8.22 4.60
C ASP A 10 12.87 -9.55 5.39
N LYS A 11 12.32 -9.58 6.62
CA LYS A 11 12.22 -10.83 7.41
C LYS A 11 10.80 -11.26 7.77
N SER A 12 9.78 -10.46 7.50
CA SER A 12 8.43 -11.00 7.28
C SER A 12 8.23 -11.57 5.88
N GLN A 13 9.28 -11.61 5.04
CA GLN A 13 9.26 -12.21 3.70
C GLN A 13 9.91 -13.60 3.62
N LYS A 14 10.41 -14.18 4.72
CA LYS A 14 10.97 -15.55 4.71
C LYS A 14 10.62 -16.33 5.97
N ASN A 15 9.37 -16.76 6.07
CA ASN A 15 9.00 -18.18 5.99
C ASN A 15 7.47 -18.30 6.03
N ASP A 16 6.94 -19.00 5.02
CA ASP A 16 5.54 -19.40 4.80
C ASP A 16 4.50 -18.29 4.65
N ALA A 17 4.82 -17.32 3.80
CA ALA A 17 3.86 -16.88 2.81
C ALA A 17 4.48 -17.14 1.44
N THR A 18 3.91 -18.10 0.72
CA THR A 18 3.98 -18.10 -0.73
C THR A 18 3.34 -16.79 -1.21
N THR A 19 4.10 -15.70 -1.18
CA THR A 19 3.96 -14.65 -2.19
C THR A 19 4.40 -15.30 -3.50
N GLU A 20 3.51 -16.10 -4.07
CA GLU A 20 3.27 -15.96 -5.48
C GLU A 20 3.05 -14.45 -5.67
N SER A 21 4.06 -13.83 -6.26
CA SER A 21 3.75 -12.97 -7.39
C SER A 21 2.60 -13.64 -8.14
N THR A 22 1.39 -13.14 -7.98
CA THR A 22 0.59 -12.99 -9.17
C THR A 22 1.40 -11.99 -10.02
N ASN A 23 2.30 -12.31 -10.95
CA ASN A 23 2.29 -13.37 -11.97
C ASN A 23 0.92 -14.00 -12.22
N THR A 24 -0.14 -13.18 -12.15
CA THR A 24 -0.93 -13.06 -13.37
C THR A 24 0.08 -12.69 -14.42
N SER A 25 0.34 -13.62 -15.33
CA SER A 25 0.91 -13.30 -16.63
C SER A 25 0.38 -11.94 -17.08
N LEU A 26 1.18 -10.88 -16.91
CA LEU A 26 1.06 -9.63 -17.64
C LEU A 26 1.55 -9.86 -19.07
N ASP A 27 1.18 -11.01 -19.65
CA ASP A 27 1.57 -11.37 -20.99
C ASP A 27 0.33 -11.76 -21.80
N ASN A 28 0.05 -10.87 -22.75
CA ASN A 28 -0.84 -10.95 -23.90
C ASN A 28 -2.28 -10.43 -23.83
N SER A 29 -2.78 -9.85 -22.74
CA SER A 29 -4.07 -9.11 -22.78
C SER A 29 -3.95 -7.58 -22.86
N GLU A 30 -2.76 -7.01 -22.64
CA GLU A 30 -2.51 -5.55 -22.82
C GLU A 30 -2.51 -5.11 -24.30
N LYS A 31 -2.56 -6.04 -25.26
CA LYS A 31 -2.38 -5.71 -26.68
C LYS A 31 -3.62 -5.22 -27.43
N ASN A 32 -4.80 -5.09 -26.81
CA ASN A 32 -6.00 -4.77 -27.60
C ASN A 32 -7.08 -3.93 -26.89
N ILE A 33 -6.72 -3.07 -25.94
CA ILE A 33 -7.62 -1.99 -25.54
C ILE A 33 -7.02 -0.68 -26.04
N ASN A 34 -7.46 -0.25 -27.22
CA ASN A 34 -7.26 1.10 -27.78
C ASN A 34 -8.01 2.14 -26.93
N ALA A 35 -7.67 2.26 -25.65
CA ALA A 35 -7.86 3.51 -24.94
C ALA A 35 -6.65 4.36 -25.31
N GLU A 36 -6.85 5.42 -26.09
CA GLU A 36 -5.86 6.49 -26.22
C GLU A 36 -5.54 6.98 -24.80
N SER A 37 -4.49 6.43 -24.19
CA SER A 37 -4.08 6.84 -22.85
C SER A 37 -3.62 8.28 -22.98
N VAL A 38 -4.35 9.19 -22.36
CA VAL A 38 -3.98 10.60 -22.34
C VAL A 38 -2.61 10.69 -21.68
N VAL A 39 -1.59 11.03 -22.46
CA VAL A 39 -0.23 11.24 -21.95
C VAL A 39 -0.29 12.47 -21.03
N LEU A 40 -0.15 12.22 -19.74
CA LEU A 40 -0.10 13.25 -18.72
C LEU A 40 1.36 13.74 -18.63
N GLU A 41 1.62 14.89 -19.22
CA GLU A 41 2.93 15.54 -19.11
C GLU A 41 3.22 15.99 -17.67
N PRO A 42 4.45 15.81 -17.16
CA PRO A 42 4.84 16.30 -15.85
C PRO A 42 4.61 17.81 -15.69
N TYR A 43 4.12 18.20 -14.53
CA TYR A 43 3.93 19.61 -14.20
C TYR A 43 5.28 20.29 -14.01
N SER A 44 5.38 21.54 -14.47
CA SER A 44 6.55 22.36 -14.16
C SER A 44 6.64 22.58 -12.65
N ARG A 45 7.85 22.79 -12.14
CA ARG A 45 8.08 23.11 -10.72
C ARG A 45 7.21 24.29 -10.24
N SER A 46 7.05 25.33 -11.07
CA SER A 46 6.19 26.47 -10.74
C SER A 46 4.71 26.11 -10.68
N HIS A 47 4.22 25.25 -11.58
CA HIS A 47 2.85 24.74 -11.51
C HIS A 47 2.64 23.96 -10.21
N ILE A 48 3.54 23.03 -9.88
CA ILE A 48 3.45 22.23 -8.65
C ILE A 48 3.31 23.16 -7.43
N PHE A 49 4.20 24.14 -7.27
CA PHE A 49 4.17 25.05 -6.12
C PHE A 49 3.08 26.15 -6.17
N ASN A 50 2.31 26.25 -7.26
CA ASN A 50 1.04 26.98 -7.28
C ASN A 50 -0.10 26.17 -6.62
N ASN A 51 -0.01 24.84 -6.65
CA ASN A 51 -1.00 23.93 -6.06
C ASN A 51 -0.69 23.60 -4.60
N VAL A 52 0.59 23.57 -4.23
CA VAL A 52 1.04 23.12 -2.91
C VAL A 52 2.13 24.02 -2.33
N GLU A 53 2.32 23.92 -1.03
CA GLU A 53 3.45 24.54 -0.33
C GLU A 53 4.12 23.58 0.64
N ILE A 54 5.43 23.75 0.82
CA ILE A 54 6.21 23.04 1.83
C ILE A 54 6.34 23.97 3.03
N ALA A 55 5.96 23.50 4.21
CA ALA A 55 6.13 24.24 5.46
C ALA A 55 6.73 23.35 6.55
N GLU A 56 7.46 23.95 7.49
CA GLU A 56 7.97 23.25 8.66
C GLU A 56 6.87 23.10 9.72
N VAL A 57 6.76 21.89 10.25
CA VAL A 57 5.81 21.51 11.30
C VAL A 57 6.59 20.97 12.48
N THR A 58 6.37 21.58 13.64
CA THR A 58 7.02 21.16 14.89
C THR A 58 6.76 19.67 15.15
N GLY A 59 7.82 18.89 15.28
CA GLY A 59 7.76 17.45 15.55
C GLY A 59 7.53 16.56 14.32
N LYS A 60 7.21 17.11 13.14
CA LYS A 60 7.08 16.34 11.88
C LYS A 60 8.12 16.69 10.81
N GLY A 61 8.92 17.73 11.02
CA GLY A 61 9.89 18.18 10.03
C GLY A 61 9.21 19.03 8.96
N ARG A 62 9.35 18.67 7.68
CA ARG A 62 8.70 19.36 6.57
C ARG A 62 7.49 18.58 6.10
N CYS A 63 6.38 19.28 5.89
CA CYS A 63 5.14 18.70 5.41
C CYS A 63 4.66 19.49 4.19
N LEU A 64 3.83 18.84 3.37
CA LEU A 64 3.21 19.44 2.20
C LEU A 64 1.78 19.86 2.51
N PHE A 65 1.36 21.02 2.04
CA PHE A 65 0.04 21.60 2.29
C PHE A 65 -0.61 22.07 0.98
N ALA A 66 -1.94 21.99 0.91
CA ALA A 66 -2.70 22.44 -0.25
C ALA A 66 -2.78 23.98 -0.27
N ARG A 67 -2.47 24.61 -1.41
CA ARG A 67 -2.76 26.05 -1.64
C ARG A 67 -4.17 26.27 -2.17
N ASN A 68 -4.69 25.29 -2.90
CA ASN A 68 -6.00 25.33 -3.55
C ASN A 68 -6.96 24.32 -2.91
N GLY A 69 -8.25 24.47 -3.17
CA GLY A 69 -9.23 23.44 -2.85
C GLY A 69 -9.24 22.34 -3.91
N PHE A 70 -9.40 21.09 -3.49
CA PHE A 70 -9.47 19.92 -4.38
C PHE A 70 -10.66 19.05 -4.01
N GLU A 71 -11.43 18.62 -5.01
CA GLU A 71 -12.48 17.61 -4.84
C GLU A 71 -11.89 16.20 -4.91
N PRO A 72 -12.56 15.17 -4.36
CA PRO A 72 -12.08 13.79 -4.45
C PRO A 72 -11.87 13.35 -5.91
N GLY A 73 -10.67 12.87 -6.22
CA GLY A 73 -10.23 12.42 -7.55
C GLY A 73 -9.41 13.45 -8.34
N ASP A 74 -9.40 14.71 -7.92
CA ASP A 74 -8.62 15.76 -8.59
C ASP A 74 -7.11 15.44 -8.56
N ILE A 75 -6.42 15.75 -9.65
CA ILE A 75 -4.96 15.68 -9.73
C ILE A 75 -4.39 16.92 -9.03
N ILE A 76 -3.50 16.69 -8.06
CA ILE A 76 -2.82 17.76 -7.31
C ILE A 76 -1.44 18.00 -7.91
N ILE A 77 -0.69 16.93 -8.13
CA ILE A 77 0.70 16.93 -8.60
C ILE A 77 0.89 15.84 -9.65
N VAL A 78 1.60 16.17 -10.72
CA VAL A 78 2.23 15.21 -11.63
C VAL A 78 3.71 15.57 -11.63
N GLU A 79 4.56 14.79 -10.96
CA GLU A 79 5.97 15.13 -10.76
C GLU A 79 6.88 14.05 -11.36
N ALA A 80 7.81 14.47 -12.22
CA ALA A 80 8.88 13.60 -12.70
C ALA A 80 9.93 13.39 -11.59
N PRO A 81 10.61 12.24 -11.56
CA PRO A 81 11.60 11.96 -10.54
C PRO A 81 12.76 12.97 -10.55
N LEU A 82 13.21 13.38 -9.36
CA LEU A 82 14.44 14.16 -9.20
C LEU A 82 15.66 13.28 -9.54
N PHE A 83 15.63 12.05 -9.04
CA PHE A 83 16.51 10.94 -9.40
C PHE A 83 15.70 9.64 -9.39
N SER A 84 15.96 8.78 -10.37
CA SER A 84 15.52 7.39 -10.42
C SER A 84 16.76 6.52 -10.56
N ILE A 85 17.00 5.63 -9.60
CA ILE A 85 18.23 4.85 -9.46
C ILE A 85 17.86 3.38 -9.39
N VAL A 86 18.33 2.63 -10.37
CA VAL A 86 18.25 1.17 -10.46
C VAL A 86 19.66 0.58 -10.45
N PRO A 87 19.84 -0.73 -10.26
CA PRO A 87 21.16 -1.36 -10.28
C PRO A 87 21.95 -1.04 -11.56
N SER A 88 21.24 -1.03 -12.70
CA SER A 88 21.80 -0.76 -14.02
C SER A 88 22.12 0.73 -14.29
N SER A 89 21.73 1.67 -13.42
CA SER A 89 22.03 3.11 -13.59
C SER A 89 23.53 3.37 -13.67
N ASN A 90 24.35 2.59 -12.98
CA ASN A 90 25.81 2.62 -13.13
C ASN A 90 26.42 1.26 -12.77
N GLN A 91 26.58 0.39 -13.78
CA GLN A 91 27.09 -0.97 -13.59
C GLN A 91 28.46 -1.02 -12.89
N SER A 92 29.36 -0.07 -13.21
CA SER A 92 30.70 -0.06 -12.61
C SER A 92 30.68 0.21 -11.12
N ILE A 93 29.82 1.11 -10.64
CA ILE A 93 29.67 1.36 -9.21
C ILE A 93 28.91 0.20 -8.56
N TRP A 94 27.88 -0.32 -9.22
CA TRP A 94 27.09 -1.44 -8.73
C TRP A 94 27.96 -2.66 -8.44
N ASP A 95 28.79 -3.09 -9.39
CA ASP A 95 29.67 -4.26 -9.26
C ASP A 95 30.66 -4.11 -8.09
N VAL A 96 31.16 -2.89 -7.86
CA VAL A 96 32.05 -2.62 -6.73
C VAL A 96 31.29 -2.69 -5.40
N LEU A 97 30.09 -2.09 -5.33
CA LEU A 97 29.29 -2.08 -4.11
C LEU A 97 28.82 -3.48 -3.72
N THR A 98 28.36 -4.29 -4.67
CA THR A 98 27.96 -5.68 -4.43
C THR A 98 29.16 -6.51 -4.03
N GLY A 99 30.31 -6.37 -4.70
CA GLY A 99 31.54 -7.06 -4.32
C GLY A 99 32.01 -6.72 -2.89
N ILE A 100 31.95 -5.46 -2.48
CA ILE A 100 32.27 -5.05 -1.10
C ILE A 100 31.26 -5.66 -0.11
N HIS A 101 29.97 -5.62 -0.42
CA HIS A 101 28.90 -6.14 0.44
C HIS A 101 28.99 -7.65 0.63
N GLU A 102 29.32 -8.41 -0.43
CA GLU A 102 29.51 -9.86 -0.37
C GLU A 102 30.71 -10.25 0.51
N LEU A 103 31.81 -9.49 0.44
CA LEU A 103 32.99 -9.73 1.27
C LEU A 103 32.76 -9.35 2.73
N THR A 104 32.11 -8.20 2.96
CA THR A 104 31.76 -7.71 4.30
C THR A 104 30.47 -6.90 4.20
N PRO A 105 29.35 -7.39 4.76
CA PRO A 105 28.06 -6.73 4.62
C PRO A 105 28.09 -5.27 5.06
N LEU A 106 27.66 -4.40 4.14
CA LEU A 106 27.38 -2.99 4.43
C LEU A 106 26.14 -2.90 5.35
N SER A 107 26.12 -1.89 6.21
CA SER A 107 24.98 -1.63 7.11
C SER A 107 23.69 -1.31 6.34
N LEU A 108 23.82 -0.68 5.18
CA LEU A 108 22.73 -0.49 4.21
C LEU A 108 23.00 -1.30 2.94
N PRO A 109 21.96 -1.85 2.29
CA PRO A 109 22.11 -2.52 0.99
C PRO A 109 22.82 -1.64 -0.06
N PRO A 110 23.54 -2.25 -1.02
CA PRO A 110 24.30 -1.55 -2.08
C PRO A 110 23.55 -0.42 -2.79
N LEU A 111 22.25 -0.61 -3.05
CA LEU A 111 21.42 0.34 -3.77
C LEU A 111 21.33 1.72 -3.11
N TRP A 112 21.26 1.78 -1.77
CA TRP A 112 21.25 3.06 -1.04
C TRP A 112 22.56 3.83 -1.21
N HIS A 113 23.68 3.11 -1.22
CA HIS A 113 24.99 3.65 -1.49
C HIS A 113 25.10 4.17 -2.94
N GLN A 114 24.65 3.38 -3.92
CA GLN A 114 24.60 3.79 -5.32
C GLN A 114 23.77 5.07 -5.50
N ALA A 115 22.58 5.13 -4.90
CA ALA A 115 21.70 6.29 -5.05
C ALA A 115 22.31 7.57 -4.47
N ALA A 116 22.91 7.49 -3.28
CA ALA A 116 23.59 8.62 -2.66
C ALA A 116 24.83 9.08 -3.46
N ILE A 117 25.63 8.15 -3.98
CA ILE A 117 26.82 8.46 -4.79
C ILE A 117 26.41 9.09 -6.12
N LEU A 118 25.47 8.49 -6.86
CA LEU A 118 25.02 9.01 -8.15
C LEU A 118 24.31 10.36 -8.00
N SER A 119 23.68 10.62 -6.85
CA SER A 119 23.17 11.96 -6.53
C SER A 119 24.27 13.02 -6.49
N ILE A 120 25.49 12.66 -6.06
CA ILE A 120 26.65 13.57 -6.04
C ILE A 120 27.26 13.69 -7.44
N ILE A 121 27.46 12.56 -8.13
CA ILE A 121 28.14 12.50 -9.43
C ILE A 121 27.30 13.16 -10.53
N ASP A 122 26.01 12.82 -10.61
CA ASP A 122 25.14 13.21 -11.72
C ASP A 122 24.22 14.41 -11.36
N GLY A 123 24.25 14.84 -10.09
CA GLY A 123 23.39 15.92 -9.60
C GLY A 123 23.91 17.32 -9.96
N THR A 124 23.00 18.20 -10.34
CA THR A 124 23.29 19.64 -10.45
C THR A 124 23.26 20.30 -9.07
N GLU A 125 23.83 21.51 -8.98
CA GLU A 125 23.78 22.32 -7.74
C GLU A 125 22.34 22.53 -7.25
N GLU A 126 21.39 22.77 -8.15
CA GLU A 126 19.97 22.89 -7.82
C GLU A 126 19.41 21.59 -7.19
N LYS A 127 19.71 20.43 -7.78
CA LYS A 127 19.28 19.14 -7.23
C LYS A 127 19.90 18.87 -5.86
N HIS A 128 21.18 19.22 -5.67
CA HIS A 128 21.84 19.09 -4.36
C HIS A 128 21.19 19.98 -3.31
N GLU A 129 20.83 21.21 -3.64
CA GLU A 129 20.12 22.11 -2.72
C GLU A 129 18.71 21.62 -2.37
N ILE A 130 18.04 20.90 -3.28
CA ILE A 130 16.78 20.21 -2.99
C ILE A 130 17.02 19.02 -2.04
N LEU A 131 18.04 18.19 -2.27
CA LEU A 131 18.35 17.04 -1.42
C LEU A 131 18.79 17.46 -0.01
N LYS A 132 19.61 18.51 0.12
CA LYS A 132 20.03 19.07 1.43
C LYS A 132 18.86 19.60 2.26
N LYS A 133 17.73 19.86 1.62
CA LYS A 133 16.49 20.35 2.23
C LYS A 133 15.54 19.24 2.69
N LYS A 134 15.83 17.97 2.36
CA LYS A 134 15.03 16.81 2.77
C LYS A 134 15.20 16.51 4.26
N TRP A 135 14.25 15.76 4.79
CA TRP A 135 14.30 15.37 6.19
C TRP A 135 15.40 14.32 6.41
N VAL A 136 16.14 14.48 7.50
CA VAL A 136 17.16 13.54 7.98
C VAL A 136 17.08 13.47 9.50
N ILE A 137 17.58 12.38 10.08
CA ILE A 137 17.63 12.20 11.53
C ILE A 137 18.69 13.14 12.14
N ASP A 138 19.89 13.12 11.57
CA ASP A 138 21.00 13.97 11.99
C ASP A 138 21.46 14.85 10.83
N LYS A 139 21.49 16.17 11.05
CA LYS A 139 21.96 17.16 10.07
C LYS A 139 23.47 17.17 9.90
N ASN A 140 24.22 16.63 10.86
CA ASN A 140 25.67 16.53 10.80
C ASN A 140 26.11 15.13 11.29
N PRO A 141 25.73 14.07 10.56
CA PRO A 141 26.01 12.70 10.96
C PRO A 141 27.52 12.43 10.99
N GLU A 142 27.96 11.58 11.91
CA GLU A 142 29.30 11.00 11.83
C GLU A 142 29.42 10.11 10.58
N VAL A 143 30.55 10.22 9.89
CA VAL A 143 30.84 9.42 8.69
C VAL A 143 31.12 7.98 9.11
N SER A 144 30.32 7.04 8.60
CA SER A 144 30.45 5.62 8.89
C SER A 144 31.68 4.98 8.23
N GLU A 145 32.14 3.87 8.82
CA GLU A 145 33.21 3.05 8.23
C GLU A 145 32.83 2.53 6.83
N ASP A 146 31.54 2.21 6.61
CA ASP A 146 31.03 1.78 5.31
C ASP A 146 31.22 2.86 4.24
N VAL A 147 30.98 4.13 4.56
CA VAL A 147 31.23 5.26 3.64
C VAL A 147 32.70 5.32 3.24
N PHE A 148 33.63 5.24 4.20
CA PHE A 148 35.05 5.25 3.90
C PHE A 148 35.48 4.03 3.08
N ARG A 149 34.98 2.83 3.41
CA ARG A 149 35.28 1.59 2.67
C ARG A 149 34.85 1.69 1.22
N VAL A 150 33.65 2.25 0.96
CA VAL A 150 33.16 2.47 -0.40
C VAL A 150 33.98 3.52 -1.13
N LEU A 151 34.28 4.67 -0.50
CA LEU A 151 35.06 5.74 -1.12
C LEU A 151 36.46 5.26 -1.50
N GLN A 152 37.12 4.49 -0.65
CA GLN A 152 38.44 3.90 -0.93
C GLN A 152 38.42 2.92 -2.11
N ALA A 153 37.28 2.30 -2.40
CA ALA A 153 37.15 1.34 -3.50
C ALA A 153 36.81 1.99 -4.84
N ILE A 154 36.09 3.12 -4.85
CA ILE A 154 35.63 3.77 -6.09
C ILE A 154 36.40 5.05 -6.45
N CYS A 155 37.12 5.64 -5.50
CA CYS A 155 37.85 6.90 -5.69
C CYS A 155 39.36 6.72 -5.51
N ASN A 156 40.12 7.61 -6.15
CA ASN A 156 41.50 7.86 -5.79
C ASN A 156 41.54 8.85 -4.61
N CYS A 157 42.45 8.63 -3.65
CA CYS A 157 42.68 9.56 -2.55
C CYS A 157 43.85 10.48 -2.91
N ASP A 158 43.64 11.80 -2.92
CA ASP A 158 44.72 12.76 -3.17
C ASP A 158 45.61 12.98 -1.93
N GLU A 159 46.72 13.70 -2.10
CA GLU A 159 47.67 13.99 -1.01
C GLU A 159 47.05 14.79 0.15
N SER A 160 45.91 15.45 -0.08
CA SER A 160 45.16 16.20 0.93
C SER A 160 44.08 15.36 1.63
N GLY A 161 43.94 14.08 1.26
CA GLY A 161 42.95 13.16 1.83
C GLY A 161 41.56 13.28 1.20
N ARG A 162 41.43 13.90 0.02
CA ARG A 162 40.15 14.04 -0.69
C ARG A 162 39.91 12.86 -1.62
N TYR A 163 38.66 12.43 -1.72
CA TYR A 163 38.24 11.31 -2.57
C TYR A 163 37.77 11.83 -3.92
N ILE A 164 38.50 11.48 -4.98
CA ILE A 164 38.22 11.90 -6.35
C ILE A 164 37.77 10.70 -7.19
N TYR A 165 36.54 10.73 -7.68
CA TYR A 165 35.98 9.76 -8.62
C TYR A 165 36.40 10.11 -10.04
N LYS A 166 36.94 9.12 -10.77
CA LYS A 166 37.42 9.25 -12.16
C LYS A 166 38.26 10.52 -12.40
N ASP A 167 39.11 10.86 -11.44
CA ASP A 167 40.04 12.00 -11.47
C ASP A 167 39.40 13.37 -11.78
N THR A 168 38.09 13.50 -11.59
CA THR A 168 37.32 14.69 -12.02
C THR A 168 36.32 15.18 -10.99
N ILE A 169 35.67 14.28 -10.24
CA ILE A 169 34.58 14.63 -9.33
C ILE A 169 35.00 14.34 -7.89
N GLU A 170 35.03 15.37 -7.05
CA GLU A 170 35.26 15.21 -5.61
C GLU A 170 33.97 14.69 -4.94
N ILE A 171 34.08 13.61 -4.17
CA ILE A 171 32.99 13.07 -3.36
C ILE A 171 33.32 13.34 -1.89
N ASP A 172 32.70 14.38 -1.32
CA ASP A 172 32.83 14.69 0.10
C ASP A 172 32.15 13.62 0.96
N GLN A 173 32.89 13.05 1.90
CA GLN A 173 32.44 11.96 2.75
C GLN A 173 31.27 12.35 3.67
N LYS A 174 31.16 13.61 4.09
CA LYS A 174 30.04 14.08 4.92
C LYS A 174 28.78 14.24 4.10
N LEU A 175 28.90 14.76 2.88
CA LEU A 175 27.77 14.88 1.95
C LEU A 175 27.25 13.50 1.54
N TYR A 176 28.14 12.55 1.27
CA TYR A 176 27.75 11.17 0.99
C TYR A 176 27.02 10.53 2.18
N GLN A 177 27.58 10.62 3.39
CA GLN A 177 26.91 10.13 4.60
C GLN A 177 25.54 10.80 4.83
N TYR A 178 25.43 12.09 4.52
CA TYR A 178 24.18 12.84 4.59
C TYR A 178 23.16 12.31 3.57
N PHE A 179 23.56 12.13 2.30
CA PHE A 179 22.66 11.63 1.26
C PHE A 179 22.22 10.18 1.47
N LEU A 180 23.00 9.34 2.17
CA LEU A 180 22.50 8.03 2.61
C LEU A 180 21.23 8.14 3.47
N GLN A 181 21.20 9.08 4.42
CA GLN A 181 20.00 9.34 5.22
C GLN A 181 18.87 9.93 4.37
N VAL A 182 19.19 10.86 3.46
CA VAL A 182 18.18 11.46 2.58
C VAL A 182 17.45 10.38 1.78
N TRP A 183 18.17 9.49 1.12
CA TRP A 183 17.54 8.42 0.36
C TRP A 183 16.73 7.48 1.25
N GLN A 184 17.30 7.00 2.36
CA GLN A 184 16.62 6.06 3.25
C GLN A 184 15.28 6.57 3.79
N LEU A 185 15.16 7.88 4.01
CA LEU A 185 14.03 8.46 4.72
C LEU A 185 13.02 9.19 3.82
N ASN A 186 13.34 9.38 2.53
CA ASN A 186 12.55 10.21 1.62
C ASN A 186 12.29 9.58 0.24
N ALA A 187 12.91 8.43 -0.07
CA ALA A 187 12.75 7.74 -1.33
C ALA A 187 11.52 6.82 -1.35
N PHE A 188 11.11 6.48 -2.56
CA PHE A 188 10.06 5.52 -2.91
C PHE A 188 10.70 4.34 -3.65
N GLY A 189 10.02 3.19 -3.67
CA GLY A 189 10.39 2.09 -4.56
C GLY A 189 10.14 2.48 -6.02
N HIS A 190 10.96 1.95 -6.92
CA HIS A 190 10.78 2.12 -8.36
C HIS A 190 9.56 1.36 -8.90
N SER A 191 8.95 1.88 -9.96
CA SER A 191 7.66 1.34 -10.45
C SER A 191 7.75 -0.03 -11.10
N THR A 192 8.88 -0.35 -11.74
CA THR A 192 9.07 -1.58 -12.53
C THR A 192 10.24 -2.45 -12.09
N ASP A 193 11.09 -1.94 -11.19
CA ASP A 193 12.30 -2.61 -10.72
C ASP A 193 12.20 -2.71 -9.20
N ALA A 194 12.10 -3.93 -8.68
CA ALA A 194 11.95 -4.16 -7.25
C ALA A 194 13.17 -3.67 -6.45
N ASP A 195 14.32 -3.57 -7.10
CA ASP A 195 15.58 -3.11 -6.54
C ASP A 195 15.91 -1.67 -7.01
N GLY A 196 14.90 -0.86 -7.32
CA GLY A 196 15.06 0.55 -7.69
C GLY A 196 14.55 1.53 -6.62
N LEU A 197 15.15 2.71 -6.57
CA LEU A 197 14.77 3.82 -5.69
C LEU A 197 14.50 5.09 -6.49
N VAL A 198 13.48 5.85 -6.07
CA VAL A 198 13.10 7.10 -6.70
C VAL A 198 12.89 8.19 -5.65
N ILE A 199 13.36 9.41 -5.90
CA ILE A 199 13.14 10.57 -5.02
C ILE A 199 12.63 11.77 -5.82
N TYR A 200 11.82 12.61 -5.19
CA TYR A 200 11.10 13.73 -5.84
C TYR A 200 11.35 15.05 -5.10
N ASP A 201 11.05 16.21 -5.70
CA ASP A 201 11.15 17.52 -5.01
C ASP A 201 9.92 17.72 -4.09
N ALA A 202 8.71 17.83 -4.62
CA ALA A 202 7.54 18.08 -3.78
C ALA A 202 7.05 16.82 -3.05
N ILE A 203 6.91 15.71 -3.77
CA ILE A 203 6.29 14.46 -3.29
C ILE A 203 7.00 13.90 -2.05
N SER A 204 8.33 13.95 -1.99
CA SER A 204 9.12 13.48 -0.84
C SER A 204 8.99 14.34 0.44
N ASN A 205 8.14 15.38 0.45
CA ASN A 205 7.82 16.17 1.65
C ASN A 205 6.43 15.84 2.23
N MET A 206 5.67 14.92 1.65
CA MET A 206 4.38 14.53 2.21
C MET A 206 4.56 13.70 3.47
N ALA A 207 3.85 14.05 4.54
CA ALA A 207 3.89 13.27 5.77
C ALA A 207 3.04 11.99 5.68
N HIS A 208 3.32 11.07 6.59
CA HIS A 208 2.52 9.87 6.78
C HIS A 208 1.14 10.15 7.40
N SER A 209 0.10 9.48 6.91
CA SER A 209 -1.16 9.25 7.65
C SER A 209 -1.73 7.86 7.32
N CYS A 210 -2.20 7.13 8.36
CA CYS A 210 -2.95 5.89 8.17
C CYS A 210 -4.38 6.12 7.61
N ASP A 211 -4.86 7.37 7.64
CA ASP A 211 -6.02 7.87 6.89
C ASP A 211 -5.53 8.96 5.92
N ALA A 212 -4.74 8.56 4.92
CA ALA A 212 -4.10 9.48 3.98
C ALA A 212 -5.11 10.36 3.25
N SER A 213 -4.78 11.64 3.08
CA SER A 213 -5.60 12.59 2.34
C SER A 213 -5.53 12.40 0.82
N CYS A 214 -4.49 11.71 0.36
CA CYS A 214 -4.21 11.51 -1.06
C CYS A 214 -3.94 10.03 -1.38
N SER A 215 -4.17 9.69 -2.63
CA SER A 215 -3.74 8.43 -3.25
C SER A 215 -2.75 8.75 -4.37
N TRP A 216 -1.97 7.77 -4.77
CA TRP A 216 -0.98 7.95 -5.82
C TRP A 216 -0.82 6.69 -6.66
N HIS A 217 -0.29 6.87 -7.86
CA HIS A 217 0.17 5.82 -8.75
C HIS A 217 1.27 6.38 -9.66
N HIS A 218 2.11 5.49 -10.19
CA HIS A 218 3.10 5.85 -11.20
C HIS A 218 2.49 5.81 -12.61
N TYR A 219 3.04 6.61 -13.51
CA TYR A 219 2.75 6.60 -14.94
C TYR A 219 4.07 6.76 -15.73
N GLY A 220 4.26 5.94 -16.77
CA GLY A 220 5.46 5.99 -17.60
C GLY A 220 6.76 5.79 -16.79
N ASP A 221 7.77 6.63 -17.06
CA ASP A 221 9.11 6.59 -16.44
C ASP A 221 9.10 7.14 -14.99
N ASP A 222 8.44 6.42 -14.08
CA ASP A 222 8.26 6.76 -12.65
C ASP A 222 7.58 8.12 -12.40
N CYS A 223 6.83 8.69 -13.34
CA CYS A 223 6.13 9.94 -13.07
C CYS A 223 5.07 9.72 -11.97
N PHE A 224 5.13 10.53 -10.92
CA PHE A 224 4.28 10.39 -9.74
C PHE A 224 3.02 11.22 -9.89
N ILE A 225 1.86 10.56 -9.95
CA ILE A 225 0.56 11.22 -10.01
C ILE A 225 -0.08 11.17 -8.62
N LEU A 226 -0.23 12.34 -8.00
CA LEU A 226 -0.90 12.50 -6.71
C LEU A 226 -2.33 13.00 -6.93
N ARG A 227 -3.30 12.27 -6.37
CA ARG A 227 -4.73 12.62 -6.40
C ARG A 227 -5.30 12.84 -5.02
N ALA A 228 -6.28 13.75 -4.92
CA ALA A 228 -7.03 13.95 -3.70
C ALA A 228 -7.93 12.72 -3.41
N ARG A 229 -7.73 12.06 -2.27
CA ARG A 229 -8.52 10.89 -1.85
C ARG A 229 -9.79 11.29 -1.09
N ARG A 230 -9.84 12.55 -0.65
CA ARG A 230 -10.96 13.23 0.00
C ARG A 230 -10.96 14.69 -0.45
N LYS A 231 -12.02 15.43 -0.11
CA LYS A 231 -12.04 16.88 -0.27
C LYS A 231 -10.92 17.52 0.55
N LEU A 232 -10.19 18.44 -0.06
CA LEU A 232 -9.14 19.25 0.57
C LEU A 232 -9.50 20.73 0.47
N TYR A 233 -9.27 21.45 1.56
CA TYR A 233 -9.36 22.91 1.60
C TYR A 233 -7.96 23.52 1.55
N PRO A 234 -7.81 24.78 1.09
CA PRO A 234 -6.55 25.51 1.26
C PRO A 234 -6.07 25.47 2.71
N GLY A 235 -4.82 25.09 2.91
CA GLY A 235 -4.19 24.89 4.22
C GLY A 235 -4.29 23.46 4.77
N ASP A 236 -5.05 22.55 4.15
CA ASP A 236 -5.07 21.14 4.56
C ASP A 236 -3.68 20.49 4.32
N GLU A 237 -3.24 19.69 5.29
CA GLU A 237 -2.03 18.86 5.16
C GLU A 237 -2.26 17.76 4.12
N ILE A 238 -1.32 17.65 3.18
CA ILE A 238 -1.28 16.62 2.15
C ILE A 238 -0.43 15.46 2.66
N THR A 239 -1.07 14.29 2.76
CA THR A 239 -0.51 13.08 3.36
C THR A 239 -0.73 11.86 2.48
N ILE A 240 0.24 10.94 2.54
CA ILE A 240 0.18 9.60 1.93
C ILE A 240 0.39 8.54 3.01
N SER A 241 0.10 7.27 2.68
CA SER A 241 0.54 6.16 3.52
C SER A 241 1.98 5.79 3.17
N TYR A 242 2.78 5.49 4.19
CA TYR A 242 4.11 4.88 4.04
C TYR A 242 4.02 3.35 4.14
N LEU A 243 2.85 2.86 4.56
CA LEU A 243 2.53 1.45 4.65
C LEU A 243 1.80 1.02 3.36
N GLY A 244 1.97 -0.24 2.97
CA GLY A 244 1.14 -0.85 1.93
C GLY A 244 -0.33 -0.90 2.34
N GLU A 245 -1.25 -1.00 1.37
CA GLU A 245 -2.69 -1.03 1.67
C GLU A 245 -3.10 -2.26 2.51
N SER A 246 -2.42 -3.40 2.36
CA SER A 246 -2.63 -4.58 3.21
C SER A 246 -2.39 -4.29 4.69
N ASP A 247 -1.34 -3.53 5.00
CA ASP A 247 -0.98 -3.15 6.37
C ASP A 247 -1.93 -2.09 6.94
N LEU A 248 -2.59 -1.31 6.08
CA LEU A 248 -3.63 -0.38 6.51
C LEU A 248 -4.86 -1.10 7.07
N PHE A 249 -5.02 -2.40 6.87
CA PHE A 249 -6.06 -3.21 7.50
C PHE A 249 -5.70 -3.70 8.91
N ALA A 250 -4.45 -3.53 9.35
CA ALA A 250 -3.98 -3.91 10.68
C ALA A 250 -4.42 -2.90 11.76
N PRO A 251 -4.44 -3.30 13.05
CA PRO A 251 -4.73 -2.41 14.17
C PRO A 251 -3.62 -1.38 14.40
N THR A 252 -3.93 -0.38 15.21
CA THR A 252 -3.12 0.83 15.42
C THR A 252 -1.74 0.51 15.95
N PHE A 253 -1.61 -0.41 16.91
CA PHE A 253 -0.30 -0.80 17.43
C PHE A 253 0.57 -1.41 16.32
N ARG A 254 0.01 -2.29 15.49
CA ARG A 254 0.74 -2.94 14.40
C ARG A 254 1.17 -1.95 13.32
N ARG A 255 0.28 -1.02 12.94
CA ARG A 255 0.64 0.06 12.00
C ARG A 255 1.76 0.94 12.55
N ARG A 256 1.75 1.25 13.86
CA ARG A 256 2.85 1.98 14.52
C ARG A 256 4.15 1.18 14.53
N ASP A 257 4.09 -0.12 14.77
CA ASP A 257 5.28 -0.98 14.74
C ASP A 257 5.95 -0.98 13.37
N LEU A 258 5.16 -1.04 12.30
CA LEU A 258 5.65 -0.99 10.92
C LEU A 258 6.28 0.37 10.56
N LEU A 259 5.84 1.45 11.21
CA LEU A 259 6.37 2.81 11.00
C LEU A 259 7.63 3.14 11.81
N ASN A 260 8.07 2.24 12.69
CA ASN A 260 9.24 2.50 13.55
C ASN A 260 10.52 2.84 12.77
N ASN A 261 10.65 2.35 11.52
CA ASN A 261 11.78 2.64 10.65
C ASN A 261 11.93 4.13 10.31
N TRP A 262 10.85 4.91 10.40
CA TRP A 262 10.86 6.37 10.19
C TRP A 262 11.07 7.16 11.48
N CYS A 263 11.37 6.49 12.60
CA CYS A 263 11.71 7.10 13.89
C CYS A 263 10.63 8.05 14.45
N PHE A 264 9.34 7.74 14.23
CA PHE A 264 8.23 8.45 14.85
C PHE A 264 7.12 7.47 15.28
N THR A 265 6.30 7.88 16.25
CA THR A 265 5.06 7.17 16.60
C THR A 265 3.87 7.86 15.94
N CYS A 266 3.12 7.12 15.11
CA CYS A 266 2.01 7.69 14.35
C CYS A 266 0.85 8.16 15.25
N SER A 267 0.53 9.45 15.14
CA SER A 267 -0.57 10.14 15.82
C SER A 267 -1.56 10.78 14.84
N CYS A 268 -1.64 10.27 13.60
CA CYS A 268 -2.63 10.72 12.62
C CYS A 268 -4.07 10.55 13.14
N GLU A 269 -5.04 11.21 12.51
CA GLU A 269 -6.46 11.19 12.94
C GLU A 269 -6.94 9.77 13.28
N ARG A 270 -6.64 8.79 12.41
CA ARG A 270 -7.03 7.40 12.63
C ARG A 270 -6.33 6.72 13.82
N CYS A 271 -5.05 7.01 14.05
CA CYS A 271 -4.30 6.45 15.18
C CYS A 271 -4.56 7.19 16.50
N GLY A 272 -5.04 8.44 16.45
CA GLY A 272 -5.32 9.26 17.62
C GLY A 272 -6.75 9.13 18.16
N ILE A 273 -7.68 8.54 17.39
CA ILE A 273 -9.04 8.28 17.87
C ILE A 273 -9.00 7.12 18.90
N PRO A 274 -9.68 7.23 20.06
CA PRO A 274 -9.77 6.16 21.06
C PRO A 274 -10.74 5.03 20.61
N LYS A 275 -10.58 4.55 19.37
CA LYS A 275 -11.37 3.48 18.77
C LYS A 275 -10.54 2.81 17.69
N ASP A 276 -10.44 1.47 17.75
CA ASP A 276 -9.74 0.67 16.76
C ASP A 276 -10.66 -0.39 16.16
N ASP A 277 -11.28 -0.06 15.03
CA ASP A 277 -12.24 -0.95 14.34
C ASP A 277 -11.57 -2.21 13.74
N ALA A 278 -10.26 -2.37 13.85
CA ALA A 278 -9.51 -3.56 13.46
C ALA A 278 -9.19 -4.52 14.63
N ARG A 279 -9.51 -4.14 15.88
CA ARG A 279 -9.09 -4.88 17.09
C ARG A 279 -10.26 -5.23 18.02
N GLY A 280 -11.30 -5.86 17.45
CA GLY A 280 -12.49 -6.31 18.18
C GLY A 280 -12.44 -7.77 18.64
N PHE A 281 -12.89 -8.00 19.87
CA PHE A 281 -12.96 -9.33 20.50
C PHE A 281 -14.41 -9.74 20.75
N LEU A 282 -14.69 -11.04 20.63
CA LEU A 282 -15.99 -11.59 21.01
C LEU A 282 -16.15 -11.51 22.54
N CYS A 283 -17.25 -10.93 23.00
CA CYS A 283 -17.48 -10.71 24.41
C CYS A 283 -17.62 -12.04 25.18
N LYS A 284 -16.79 -12.25 26.20
CA LYS A 284 -16.82 -13.45 27.04
C LYS A 284 -18.04 -13.61 27.93
N CYS A 285 -18.78 -12.52 28.15
CA CYS A 285 -19.96 -12.52 29.02
C CYS A 285 -21.23 -12.94 28.26
N CYS A 286 -21.44 -12.41 27.04
CA CYS A 286 -22.66 -12.68 26.26
C CYS A 286 -22.43 -13.51 25.00
N HIS A 287 -21.18 -13.78 24.62
CA HIS A 287 -20.78 -14.54 23.42
C HIS A 287 -21.36 -14.01 22.11
N ALA A 288 -21.81 -12.75 22.09
CA ALA A 288 -22.47 -12.14 20.94
C ALA A 288 -22.00 -10.71 20.66
N GLY A 289 -21.79 -9.88 21.70
CA GLY A 289 -21.29 -8.52 21.53
C GLY A 289 -19.80 -8.46 21.20
N CYS A 290 -19.33 -7.26 20.85
CA CYS A 290 -17.93 -6.99 20.52
C CYS A 290 -17.31 -6.09 21.61
N VAL A 291 -16.04 -6.33 21.94
CA VAL A 291 -15.22 -5.54 22.85
C VAL A 291 -14.03 -5.01 22.06
N ILE A 292 -13.96 -3.70 21.86
CA ILE A 292 -12.86 -3.07 21.13
C ILE A 292 -11.73 -2.76 22.11
N MET A 293 -10.51 -3.21 21.80
CA MET A 293 -9.32 -2.86 22.58
C MET A 293 -8.52 -1.76 21.90
N VAL A 294 -8.10 -0.77 22.68
CA VAL A 294 -7.32 0.38 22.22
C VAL A 294 -6.08 0.56 23.07
N GLN A 295 -4.99 1.01 22.45
CA GLN A 295 -3.81 1.44 23.17
C GLN A 295 -4.08 2.80 23.81
N ASP A 296 -3.87 2.92 25.12
CA ASP A 296 -3.80 4.20 25.81
C ASP A 296 -2.32 4.63 25.84
N ASP A 297 -2.02 5.66 25.06
CA ASP A 297 -0.66 6.19 24.92
C ASP A 297 -0.18 6.94 26.17
N LEU A 298 -1.10 7.43 27.02
CA LEU A 298 -0.76 8.17 28.25
C LEU A 298 -0.44 7.22 29.40
N LEU A 299 -1.21 6.13 29.50
CA LEU A 299 -1.07 5.13 30.55
C LEU A 299 -0.16 3.97 30.18
N PHE A 300 0.32 3.92 28.92
CA PHE A 300 1.14 2.83 28.38
C PHE A 300 0.50 1.46 28.60
N ASN A 301 -0.83 1.38 28.52
CA ASN A 301 -1.59 0.14 28.72
C ASN A 301 -2.68 -0.01 27.65
N VAL A 302 -3.29 -1.19 27.60
CA VAL A 302 -4.45 -1.45 26.73
C VAL A 302 -5.73 -1.31 27.53
N VAL A 303 -6.70 -0.61 26.96
CA VAL A 303 -8.03 -0.41 27.54
C VAL A 303 -9.07 -1.08 26.65
N ALA A 304 -10.02 -1.77 27.28
CA ALA A 304 -11.16 -2.39 26.61
C ALA A 304 -12.42 -1.53 26.75
N HIS A 305 -13.07 -1.23 25.63
CA HIS A 305 -14.39 -0.60 25.64
C HIS A 305 -15.45 -1.55 26.20
N PRO A 306 -16.55 -1.05 26.81
CA PRO A 306 -17.67 -1.88 27.20
C PRO A 306 -18.21 -2.68 26.00
N CYS A 307 -18.64 -3.91 26.25
CA CYS A 307 -19.26 -4.74 25.23
C CYS A 307 -20.41 -4.02 24.53
N THR A 308 -20.42 -4.03 23.19
CA THR A 308 -21.41 -3.35 22.35
C THR A 308 -22.85 -3.87 22.52
N LEU A 309 -23.04 -5.02 23.18
CA LEU A 309 -24.36 -5.62 23.41
C LEU A 309 -24.76 -5.62 24.89
N CYS A 310 -24.00 -6.30 25.75
CA CYS A 310 -24.38 -6.45 27.17
C CYS A 310 -23.78 -5.37 28.09
N GLY A 311 -22.91 -4.50 27.58
CA GLY A 311 -22.27 -3.45 28.38
C GLY A 311 -21.23 -3.93 29.41
N TYR A 312 -20.90 -5.24 29.42
CA TYR A 312 -19.87 -5.78 30.31
C TYR A 312 -18.53 -5.06 30.09
N LYS A 313 -17.88 -4.68 31.20
CA LYS A 313 -16.59 -4.01 31.21
C LYS A 313 -15.51 -4.99 31.64
N TYR A 314 -14.53 -5.20 30.77
CA TYR A 314 -13.42 -6.09 31.05
C TYR A 314 -12.57 -5.49 32.17
N ASN A 315 -12.23 -6.31 33.17
CA ASN A 315 -11.25 -5.96 34.18
C ASN A 315 -9.81 -6.20 33.63
N PRO A 316 -8.75 -5.74 34.32
CA PRO A 316 -7.37 -5.92 33.83
C PRO A 316 -6.96 -7.37 33.58
N THR A 317 -7.46 -8.34 34.36
CA THR A 317 -7.21 -9.77 34.13
C THR A 317 -7.85 -10.24 32.84
N ASP A 318 -9.10 -9.82 32.57
CA ASP A 318 -9.79 -10.15 31.31
C ASP A 318 -9.06 -9.58 30.09
N VAL A 319 -8.55 -8.35 30.21
CA VAL A 319 -7.77 -7.70 29.15
C VAL A 319 -6.49 -8.49 28.88
N ASN A 320 -5.71 -8.81 29.92
CA ASN A 320 -4.46 -9.54 29.77
C ASN A 320 -4.67 -10.95 29.19
N GLU A 321 -5.67 -11.69 29.66
CA GLU A 321 -6.04 -13.00 29.12
C GLU A 321 -6.29 -12.93 27.60
N TYR A 322 -7.06 -11.95 27.15
CA TYR A 322 -7.38 -11.78 25.74
C TYR A 322 -6.21 -11.25 24.90
N LEU A 323 -5.29 -10.47 25.48
CA LEU A 323 -4.05 -10.07 24.82
C LEU A 323 -3.08 -11.23 24.64
N GLU A 324 -2.98 -12.13 25.63
CA GLU A 324 -2.20 -13.37 25.51
C GLU A 324 -2.78 -14.28 24.42
N LEU A 325 -4.12 -14.41 24.36
CA LEU A 325 -4.79 -15.10 23.27
C LEU A 325 -4.51 -14.45 21.91
N GLU A 326 -4.63 -13.13 21.80
CA GLU A 326 -4.30 -12.40 20.56
C GLU A 326 -2.89 -12.74 20.11
N GLN A 327 -1.90 -12.60 21.00
CA GLN A 327 -0.51 -12.88 20.68
C GLN A 327 -0.30 -14.33 20.21
N ALA A 328 -0.92 -15.30 20.89
CA ALA A 328 -0.84 -16.71 20.50
C ALA A 328 -1.43 -16.98 19.11
N TYR A 329 -2.58 -16.38 18.78
CA TYR A 329 -3.18 -16.51 17.45
C TYR A 329 -2.35 -15.84 16.37
N ILE A 330 -1.80 -14.65 16.61
CA ILE A 330 -0.95 -13.96 15.63
C ILE A 330 0.31 -14.79 15.34
N GLN A 331 0.99 -15.28 16.37
CA GLN A 331 2.13 -16.19 16.18
C GLN A 331 1.74 -17.44 15.41
N ARG A 332 0.55 -18.00 15.69
CA ARG A 332 0.05 -19.19 14.99
C ARG A 332 -0.25 -18.92 13.52
N ILE A 333 -0.79 -17.75 13.20
CA ILE A 333 -1.11 -17.31 11.83
C ILE A 333 0.19 -17.02 11.06
N ASP A 334 1.16 -16.37 11.69
CA ASP A 334 2.44 -16.03 11.06
C ASP A 334 3.25 -17.27 10.63
N THR A 335 2.99 -18.45 11.22
CA THR A 335 3.68 -19.71 10.91
C THR A 335 2.76 -20.78 10.31
N ILE A 336 1.56 -20.41 9.85
CA ILE A 336 0.63 -21.38 9.24
C ILE A 336 1.07 -21.72 7.83
N ASP A 337 1.00 -23.00 7.45
CA ASP A 337 1.19 -23.36 6.04
C ASP A 337 0.01 -22.82 5.23
N SER A 338 0.30 -21.83 4.39
CA SER A 338 -0.66 -21.20 3.47
C SER A 338 -1.37 -22.17 2.52
N ASN A 339 -0.91 -23.42 2.38
CA ASN A 339 -1.51 -24.45 1.53
C ASN A 339 -2.34 -25.49 2.31
N ASP A 340 -2.26 -25.52 3.64
CA ASP A 340 -3.00 -26.50 4.46
C ASP A 340 -4.40 -25.98 4.80
N LEU A 341 -5.35 -26.24 3.89
CA LEU A 341 -6.75 -25.82 4.05
C LEU A 341 -7.38 -26.33 5.35
N TYR A 342 -7.10 -27.57 5.76
CA TYR A 342 -7.74 -28.15 6.93
C TYR A 342 -7.26 -27.49 8.22
N ASP A 343 -5.96 -27.24 8.29
CA ASP A 343 -5.33 -26.54 9.40
C ASP A 343 -5.82 -25.09 9.50
N ILE A 344 -5.88 -24.36 8.38
CA ILE A 344 -6.40 -22.97 8.37
C ILE A 344 -7.87 -22.93 8.80
N LEU A 345 -8.72 -23.86 8.32
CA LEU A 345 -10.12 -23.95 8.76
C LEU A 345 -10.24 -24.22 10.25
N GLN A 346 -9.40 -25.11 10.79
CA GLN A 346 -9.39 -25.40 12.22
C GLN A 346 -8.98 -24.17 13.04
N VAL A 347 -7.94 -23.45 12.64
CA VAL A 347 -7.51 -22.22 13.30
C VAL A 347 -8.60 -21.15 13.21
N TYR A 348 -9.23 -20.99 12.05
CA TYR A 348 -10.32 -20.04 11.83
C TYR A 348 -11.55 -20.32 12.70
N ASP A 349 -11.99 -21.56 12.80
CA ASP A 349 -13.15 -21.93 13.62
C ASP A 349 -12.94 -21.60 15.11
N HIS A 350 -11.74 -21.91 15.64
CA HIS A 350 -11.41 -21.56 17.01
C HIS A 350 -11.23 -20.06 17.21
N ALA A 351 -10.60 -19.36 16.25
CA ALA A 351 -10.38 -17.91 16.30
C ALA A 351 -11.71 -17.13 16.40
N ARG A 352 -12.78 -17.61 15.77
CA ARG A 352 -14.12 -16.98 15.84
C ARG A 352 -14.77 -17.03 17.22
N ASN A 353 -14.29 -17.90 18.11
CA ASN A 353 -14.74 -17.92 19.51
C ASN A 353 -14.02 -16.85 20.37
N VAL A 354 -12.98 -16.22 19.84
CA VAL A 354 -12.18 -15.19 20.52
C VAL A 354 -12.38 -13.81 19.88
N PHE A 355 -12.42 -13.76 18.55
CA PHE A 355 -12.40 -12.51 17.79
C PHE A 355 -13.75 -12.16 17.18
N LYS A 356 -14.00 -10.86 17.02
CA LYS A 356 -15.15 -10.33 16.29
C LYS A 356 -14.80 -8.96 15.75
N GLN A 357 -14.78 -8.80 14.42
CA GLN A 357 -14.26 -7.59 13.76
C GLN A 357 -12.77 -7.39 14.13
N HIS A 358 -11.93 -8.37 13.74
CA HIS A 358 -10.51 -8.41 14.12
C HIS A 358 -9.61 -8.72 12.91
N TRP A 359 -8.45 -8.09 12.85
CA TRP A 359 -7.48 -8.28 11.78
C TRP A 359 -6.98 -9.73 11.63
N ALA A 360 -6.87 -10.47 12.73
CA ALA A 360 -6.53 -11.91 12.69
C ALA A 360 -7.57 -12.74 11.90
N LEU A 361 -8.87 -12.43 12.04
CA LEU A 361 -9.91 -13.09 11.23
C LEU A 361 -9.75 -12.70 9.76
N TYR A 362 -9.51 -11.42 9.48
CA TYR A 362 -9.27 -10.95 8.12
C TYR A 362 -8.07 -11.65 7.44
N GLN A 363 -6.99 -11.92 8.18
CA GLN A 363 -5.84 -12.68 7.66
C GLN A 363 -6.21 -14.12 7.32
N LEU A 364 -6.90 -14.83 8.23
CA LEU A 364 -7.37 -16.20 7.99
C LEU A 364 -8.38 -16.27 6.84
N GLU A 365 -9.30 -15.32 6.76
CA GLU A 365 -10.26 -15.19 5.66
C GLU A 365 -9.57 -14.90 4.32
N THR A 366 -8.45 -14.19 4.34
CA THR A 366 -7.60 -13.97 3.15
C THR A 366 -6.96 -15.28 2.70
N LEU A 367 -6.37 -16.07 3.60
CA LEU A 367 -5.80 -17.38 3.28
C LEU A 367 -6.86 -18.34 2.71
N LEU A 368 -8.02 -18.44 3.36
CA LEU A 368 -9.13 -19.29 2.92
C LEU A 368 -9.65 -18.85 1.54
N PHE A 369 -9.80 -17.54 1.33
CA PHE A 369 -10.18 -17.00 0.03
C PHE A 369 -9.23 -17.43 -1.09
N GLU A 370 -7.92 -17.26 -0.91
CA GLU A 370 -6.95 -17.58 -1.96
C GLU A 370 -6.93 -19.08 -2.28
N ILE A 371 -6.96 -19.96 -1.26
CA ILE A 371 -7.02 -21.41 -1.48
C ILE A 371 -8.28 -21.79 -2.27
N TYR A 372 -9.46 -21.32 -1.85
CA TYR A 372 -10.70 -21.70 -2.53
C TYR A 372 -10.78 -21.13 -3.95
N LYS A 373 -10.22 -19.95 -4.17
CA LYS A 373 -10.08 -19.36 -5.51
C LYS A 373 -9.17 -20.21 -6.39
N GLN A 374 -7.99 -20.61 -5.90
CA GLN A 374 -7.06 -21.50 -6.62
C GLN A 374 -7.69 -22.86 -6.96
N GLN A 375 -8.51 -23.40 -6.06
CA GLN A 375 -9.24 -24.67 -6.28
C GLN A 375 -10.45 -24.54 -7.22
N GLY A 376 -10.80 -23.33 -7.65
CA GLY A 376 -12.01 -23.07 -8.45
C GLY A 376 -13.32 -23.24 -7.67
N ASN A 377 -13.28 -23.25 -6.33
CA ASN A 377 -14.45 -23.32 -5.48
C ASN A 377 -15.06 -21.93 -5.29
N ASN A 378 -15.80 -21.48 -6.30
CA ASN A 378 -16.38 -20.13 -6.36
C ASN A 378 -17.32 -19.82 -5.18
N GLU A 379 -18.06 -20.80 -4.66
CA GLU A 379 -19.02 -20.58 -3.57
C GLU A 379 -18.30 -20.19 -2.27
N GLN A 380 -17.26 -20.94 -1.91
CA GLN A 380 -16.47 -20.64 -0.72
C GLN A 380 -15.60 -19.39 -0.92
N ALA A 381 -15.00 -19.19 -2.10
CA ALA A 381 -14.27 -17.97 -2.41
C ALA A 381 -15.17 -16.72 -2.29
N LEU A 382 -16.41 -16.79 -2.78
CA LEU A 382 -17.40 -15.72 -2.65
C LEU A 382 -17.72 -15.39 -1.18
N TYR A 383 -17.90 -16.42 -0.35
CA TYR A 383 -18.15 -16.26 1.08
C TYR A 383 -17.01 -15.51 1.78
N TYR A 384 -15.77 -15.98 1.65
CA TYR A 384 -14.63 -15.36 2.32
C TYR A 384 -14.29 -13.97 1.76
N LEU A 385 -14.44 -13.75 0.44
CA LEU A 385 -14.28 -12.41 -0.13
C LEU A 385 -15.30 -11.42 0.44
N THR A 386 -16.54 -11.87 0.64
CA THR A 386 -17.60 -11.02 1.22
C THR A 386 -17.26 -10.62 2.66
N LEU A 387 -16.75 -11.55 3.47
CA LEU A 387 -16.29 -11.24 4.83
C LEU A 387 -15.12 -10.25 4.84
N ARG A 388 -14.16 -10.42 3.94
CA ARG A 388 -13.02 -9.50 3.76
C ARG A 388 -13.48 -8.08 3.41
N ILE A 389 -14.43 -7.94 2.48
CA ILE A 389 -15.01 -6.64 2.10
C ILE A 389 -15.72 -6.00 3.31
N GLN A 390 -16.52 -6.76 4.05
CA GLN A 390 -17.22 -6.26 5.25
C GLN A 390 -16.25 -5.76 6.31
N TYR A 391 -15.16 -6.50 6.55
CA TYR A 391 -14.11 -6.07 7.46
C TYR A 391 -13.44 -4.77 6.97
N ALA A 392 -13.05 -4.74 5.70
CA ALA A 392 -12.35 -3.61 5.08
C ALA A 392 -13.18 -2.31 5.13
N ASP A 393 -14.46 -2.37 4.80
CA ASP A 393 -15.38 -1.22 4.80
C ASP A 393 -15.55 -0.61 6.21
N LEU A 394 -15.41 -1.42 7.26
CA LEU A 394 -15.46 -0.96 8.65
C LEU A 394 -14.13 -0.38 9.14
N VAL A 395 -13.00 -0.97 8.73
CA VAL A 395 -11.66 -0.56 9.18
C VAL A 395 -11.15 0.67 8.44
N MET A 396 -11.41 0.79 7.14
CA MET A 396 -10.93 1.88 6.31
C MET A 396 -12.06 2.48 5.47
N LYS A 397 -12.52 3.66 5.89
CA LYS A 397 -13.63 4.39 5.26
C LYS A 397 -13.25 5.15 4.00
N ARG A 398 -11.97 5.20 3.63
CA ARG A 398 -11.51 5.91 2.43
C ARG A 398 -11.35 4.94 1.26
N PRO A 399 -11.51 5.42 0.01
CA PRO A 399 -11.27 4.61 -1.17
C PRO A 399 -9.90 3.92 -1.15
N MET A 400 -9.81 2.64 -1.49
CA MET A 400 -8.54 1.91 -1.58
C MET A 400 -8.51 1.05 -2.82
N PHE A 401 -7.34 0.87 -3.41
CA PHE A 401 -7.16 0.00 -4.57
C PHE A 401 -7.52 -1.45 -4.19
N ALA A 402 -7.09 -1.93 -3.04
CA ALA A 402 -7.42 -3.23 -2.49
C ALA A 402 -8.93 -3.46 -2.41
N VAL A 403 -9.69 -2.45 -1.94
CA VAL A 403 -11.16 -2.54 -1.88
C VAL A 403 -11.78 -2.50 -3.28
N ALA A 404 -11.26 -1.68 -4.17
CA ALA A 404 -11.71 -1.64 -5.56
C ALA A 404 -11.50 -2.99 -6.26
N PHE A 405 -10.34 -3.61 -6.08
CA PHE A 405 -10.01 -4.93 -6.63
C PHE A 405 -10.79 -6.05 -5.95
N MET A 406 -11.09 -5.96 -4.66
CA MET A 406 -12.01 -6.90 -4.00
C MET A 406 -13.41 -6.85 -4.63
N TYR A 407 -13.93 -5.64 -4.94
CA TYR A 407 -15.21 -5.50 -5.63
C TYR A 407 -15.17 -5.98 -7.09
N GLU A 408 -14.05 -5.81 -7.79
CA GLU A 408 -13.85 -6.40 -9.12
C GLU A 408 -13.87 -7.92 -9.06
N GLN A 409 -13.09 -8.51 -8.16
CA GLN A 409 -13.03 -9.97 -7.94
C GLN A 409 -14.38 -10.54 -7.50
N LEU A 410 -15.17 -9.77 -6.74
CA LEU A 410 -16.53 -10.15 -6.39
C LEU A 410 -17.42 -10.25 -7.64
N GLY A 411 -17.31 -9.28 -8.56
CA GLY A 411 -17.99 -9.33 -9.85
C GLY A 411 -17.56 -10.55 -10.68
N ASP A 412 -16.26 -10.79 -10.80
CA ASP A 412 -15.70 -11.92 -11.55
C ASP A 412 -16.18 -13.28 -10.99
N LEU A 413 -16.18 -13.44 -9.67
CA LEU A 413 -16.65 -14.66 -9.01
C LEU A 413 -18.15 -14.87 -9.16
N LEU A 414 -18.96 -13.80 -9.11
CA LEU A 414 -20.40 -13.90 -9.33
C LEU A 414 -20.72 -14.28 -10.79
N VAL A 415 -19.99 -13.72 -11.77
CA VAL A 415 -20.07 -14.12 -13.19
C VAL A 415 -19.76 -15.60 -13.36
N SER A 416 -18.65 -16.06 -12.77
CA SER A 416 -18.23 -17.47 -12.82
C SER A 416 -19.23 -18.40 -12.12
N HIS A 417 -19.72 -18.02 -10.94
CA HIS A 417 -20.73 -18.77 -10.19
C HIS A 417 -22.06 -18.89 -10.94
N ALA A 418 -22.46 -17.85 -11.67
CA ALA A 418 -23.65 -17.83 -12.49
C ALA A 418 -23.49 -18.55 -13.84
N ASN A 419 -22.27 -19.01 -14.17
CA ASN A 419 -21.92 -19.61 -15.46
C ASN A 419 -22.30 -18.71 -16.65
N ILE A 420 -21.99 -17.40 -16.52
CA ILE A 420 -22.20 -16.42 -17.59
C ILE A 420 -20.99 -16.48 -18.53
N ASP A 421 -21.25 -16.79 -19.80
CA ASP A 421 -20.28 -16.60 -20.88
C ASP A 421 -20.34 -15.14 -21.34
N VAL A 422 -19.32 -14.35 -20.98
CA VAL A 422 -19.25 -12.92 -21.29
C VAL A 422 -18.88 -12.61 -22.74
N ASP A 423 -18.46 -13.61 -23.52
CA ASP A 423 -18.09 -13.44 -24.92
C ASP A 423 -19.16 -14.00 -25.88
N SER A 424 -20.15 -14.73 -25.35
CA SER A 424 -21.31 -15.20 -26.11
C SER A 424 -22.39 -14.11 -26.22
N SER A 425 -22.92 -13.92 -27.43
CA SER A 425 -24.11 -13.11 -27.69
C SER A 425 -25.42 -13.84 -27.34
N GLU A 426 -25.35 -15.14 -27.03
CA GLU A 426 -26.48 -15.99 -26.66
C GLU A 426 -26.38 -16.46 -25.20
N ILE A 427 -27.37 -16.10 -24.37
CA ILE A 427 -27.45 -16.53 -22.98
C ILE A 427 -28.13 -17.90 -22.95
N LYS A 428 -27.35 -18.95 -23.15
CA LYS A 428 -27.80 -20.35 -23.02
C LYS A 428 -27.21 -20.97 -21.76
N ASN A 429 -28.04 -21.62 -20.95
CA ASN A 429 -27.62 -22.38 -19.75
C ASN A 429 -26.97 -21.53 -18.62
N CYS A 430 -27.37 -20.28 -18.47
CA CYS A 430 -26.95 -19.43 -17.35
C CYS A 430 -27.84 -19.63 -16.12
N ARG A 431 -27.27 -19.59 -14.90
CA ARG A 431 -28.01 -19.61 -13.63
C ARG A 431 -28.40 -18.22 -13.13
N ALA A 432 -28.13 -17.15 -13.89
CA ALA A 432 -28.38 -15.78 -13.46
C ALA A 432 -29.85 -15.41 -13.61
N ASP A 433 -30.44 -14.96 -12.51
CA ASP A 433 -31.66 -14.16 -12.54
C ASP A 433 -31.31 -12.66 -12.57
N ILE A 434 -32.35 -11.81 -12.65
CA ILE A 434 -32.19 -10.35 -12.65
C ILE A 434 -31.48 -9.86 -11.36
N GLY A 435 -31.70 -10.54 -10.22
CA GLY A 435 -31.06 -10.20 -8.96
C GLY A 435 -29.55 -10.42 -8.99
N MET A 436 -29.11 -11.57 -9.51
CA MET A 436 -27.70 -11.92 -9.69
C MET A 436 -26.99 -10.94 -10.62
N LEU A 437 -27.61 -10.59 -11.75
CA LEU A 437 -27.05 -9.59 -12.68
C LEU A 437 -26.91 -8.22 -12.04
N ASN A 438 -27.90 -7.78 -11.26
CA ASN A 438 -27.81 -6.54 -10.50
C ASN A 438 -26.67 -6.57 -9.47
N ASN A 439 -26.43 -7.71 -8.81
CA ASN A 439 -25.32 -7.86 -7.88
C ASN A 439 -23.96 -7.75 -8.59
N ILE A 440 -23.81 -8.40 -9.75
CA ILE A 440 -22.60 -8.31 -10.59
C ILE A 440 -22.35 -6.86 -11.04
N LEU A 441 -23.38 -6.21 -11.59
CA LEU A 441 -23.31 -4.82 -12.03
C LEU A 441 -22.96 -3.87 -10.89
N SER A 442 -23.53 -4.10 -9.71
CA SER A 442 -23.23 -3.32 -8.50
C SER A 442 -21.78 -3.53 -8.05
N ALA A 443 -21.25 -4.75 -8.11
CA ALA A 443 -19.86 -5.03 -7.73
C ALA A 443 -18.88 -4.28 -8.66
N TYR A 444 -19.04 -4.42 -9.98
CA TYR A 444 -18.19 -3.67 -10.92
C TYR A 444 -18.39 -2.16 -10.83
N PHE A 445 -19.61 -1.68 -10.59
CA PHE A 445 -19.86 -0.25 -10.38
C PHE A 445 -19.07 0.30 -9.17
N LYS A 446 -19.12 -0.40 -8.03
CA LYS A 446 -18.36 -0.01 -6.83
C LYS A 446 -16.86 0.02 -7.09
N SER A 447 -16.33 -0.99 -7.79
CA SER A 447 -14.94 -1.03 -8.19
C SER A 447 -14.57 0.16 -9.10
N ALA A 448 -15.33 0.40 -10.17
CA ALA A 448 -15.10 1.51 -11.10
C ALA A 448 -15.19 2.88 -10.42
N ALA A 449 -16.15 3.06 -9.50
CA ALA A 449 -16.30 4.30 -8.75
C ALA A 449 -15.07 4.60 -7.88
N LEU A 450 -14.52 3.58 -7.21
CA LEU A 450 -13.30 3.70 -6.42
C LEU A 450 -12.09 3.99 -7.32
N LEU A 451 -11.93 3.27 -8.43
CA LEU A 451 -10.81 3.44 -9.36
C LEU A 451 -10.82 4.82 -10.04
N CYS A 452 -11.97 5.34 -10.46
CA CYS A 452 -12.00 6.67 -11.06
C CYS A 452 -11.54 7.76 -10.06
N LEU A 453 -11.79 7.59 -8.77
CA LEU A 453 -11.27 8.49 -7.75
C LEU A 453 -9.76 8.27 -7.52
N LEU A 454 -9.32 7.02 -7.42
CA LEU A 454 -7.95 6.68 -7.03
C LEU A 454 -6.90 6.91 -8.12
N CYS A 455 -7.23 6.59 -9.38
CA CYS A 455 -6.32 6.71 -10.52
C CYS A 455 -6.90 7.48 -11.71
N GLY A 456 -8.19 7.80 -11.70
CA GLY A 456 -8.85 8.55 -12.77
C GLY A 456 -9.54 7.65 -13.79
N CYS A 457 -10.57 8.19 -14.43
CA CYS A 457 -11.34 7.48 -15.45
C CYS A 457 -10.56 7.17 -16.75
N ASN A 458 -9.34 7.71 -16.92
CA ASN A 458 -8.46 7.40 -18.05
C ASN A 458 -7.44 6.28 -17.74
N HIS A 459 -7.47 5.72 -16.54
CA HIS A 459 -6.52 4.68 -16.14
C HIS A 459 -6.96 3.30 -16.63
N ALA A 460 -6.01 2.44 -16.99
CA ALA A 460 -6.28 1.09 -17.51
C ALA A 460 -7.18 0.27 -16.57
N TYR A 461 -6.89 0.28 -15.26
CA TYR A 461 -7.73 -0.39 -14.25
C TYR A 461 -9.21 0.02 -14.34
N TYR A 462 -9.51 1.31 -14.50
CA TYR A 462 -10.89 1.77 -14.64
C TYR A 462 -11.53 1.21 -15.92
N TYR A 463 -10.83 1.30 -17.05
CA TYR A 463 -11.33 0.80 -18.34
C TYR A 463 -11.61 -0.70 -18.33
N VAL A 464 -10.74 -1.50 -17.71
CA VAL A 464 -10.94 -2.95 -17.57
C VAL A 464 -12.26 -3.24 -16.85
N VAL A 465 -12.50 -2.61 -15.70
CA VAL A 465 -13.71 -2.84 -14.91
C VAL A 465 -14.96 -2.33 -15.62
N VAL A 466 -14.90 -1.15 -16.26
CA VAL A 466 -16.03 -0.62 -17.04
C VAL A 466 -16.36 -1.52 -18.22
N THR A 467 -15.36 -2.08 -18.91
CA THR A 467 -15.56 -3.01 -20.01
C THR A 467 -16.27 -4.28 -19.52
N LYS A 468 -15.81 -4.87 -18.40
CA LYS A 468 -16.47 -6.00 -17.75
C LYS A 468 -17.94 -5.68 -17.43
N ARG A 469 -18.19 -4.51 -16.85
CA ARG A 469 -19.54 -4.04 -16.51
C ARG A 469 -20.44 -3.91 -17.74
N ASN A 470 -19.96 -3.26 -18.81
CA ASN A 470 -20.73 -3.02 -20.03
C ASN A 470 -21.17 -4.33 -20.69
N LYS A 471 -20.28 -5.34 -20.76
CA LYS A 471 -20.63 -6.69 -21.25
C LYS A 471 -21.82 -7.28 -20.47
N ILE A 472 -21.83 -7.13 -19.15
CA ILE A 472 -22.95 -7.62 -18.32
C ILE A 472 -24.22 -6.79 -18.51
N GLU A 473 -24.12 -5.47 -18.75
CA GLU A 473 -25.28 -4.64 -19.05
C GLU A 473 -25.95 -5.04 -20.37
N GLU A 474 -25.17 -5.33 -21.40
CA GLU A 474 -25.68 -5.81 -22.69
C GLU A 474 -26.43 -7.14 -22.54
N ILE A 475 -25.86 -8.08 -21.77
CA ILE A 475 -26.49 -9.36 -21.41
C ILE A 475 -27.81 -9.14 -20.67
N ALA A 476 -27.83 -8.24 -19.67
CA ALA A 476 -29.03 -7.94 -18.89
C ALA A 476 -30.15 -7.32 -19.74
N GLN A 477 -29.81 -6.43 -20.67
CA GLN A 477 -30.77 -5.83 -21.62
C GLN A 477 -31.35 -6.88 -22.56
N GLY A 478 -30.53 -7.82 -23.04
CA GLY A 478 -30.97 -8.94 -23.87
C GLY A 478 -32.05 -9.80 -23.21
N LEU A 479 -31.88 -10.13 -21.92
CA LEU A 479 -32.86 -10.92 -21.16
C LEU A 479 -34.19 -10.18 -20.95
N LEU A 480 -34.13 -8.88 -20.64
CA LEU A 480 -35.33 -8.05 -20.47
C LEU A 480 -36.10 -7.92 -21.79
N GLY A 481 -35.40 -7.77 -22.92
CA GLY A 481 -36.01 -7.74 -24.25
C GLY A 481 -36.72 -9.05 -24.61
N GLN A 482 -36.11 -10.20 -24.30
CA GLN A 482 -36.73 -11.52 -24.52
C GLN A 482 -37.96 -11.75 -23.63
N ALA A 483 -37.92 -11.33 -22.36
CA ALA A 483 -39.05 -11.42 -21.45
C ALA A 483 -40.22 -10.51 -21.87
N ALA A 484 -39.93 -9.32 -22.42
CA ALA A 484 -40.94 -8.41 -22.97
C ALA A 484 -41.59 -8.96 -24.25
N CYS A 485 -40.84 -9.62 -25.13
CA CYS A 485 -41.40 -10.29 -26.31
C CYS A 485 -42.25 -11.52 -25.94
N ALA A 486 -41.85 -12.30 -24.93
CA ALA A 486 -42.59 -13.49 -24.49
C ALA A 486 -43.93 -13.17 -23.80
N THR A 487 -44.12 -11.94 -23.31
CA THR A 487 -45.38 -11.48 -22.70
C THR A 487 -46.35 -10.83 -23.71
N GLN A 488 -45.93 -10.72 -24.99
CA GLN A 488 -46.73 -10.14 -26.08
C GLN A 488 -47.28 -11.18 -27.08
N GLU A 489 -47.18 -12.48 -26.80
CA GLU A 489 -47.87 -13.49 -27.63
C GLU A 489 -49.40 -13.37 -27.45
N PRO A 490 -50.18 -13.11 -28.52
CA PRO A 490 -51.62 -12.98 -28.42
C PRO A 490 -52.29 -14.35 -28.25
N SER A 491 -53.19 -14.43 -27.27
CA SER A 491 -54.10 -15.56 -26.99
C SER A 491 -55.00 -15.94 -28.16
#